data_AF-A0A946YEN1-F1
#
_entry.id   AF-A0A946YEN1-F1
#
_cell.length_a   1.000
_cell.length_b   1.000
_cell.length_c   1.000
_cell.angle_alpha   90.00
_cell.angle_beta   90.00
_cell.angle_gamma   90.00
#
_symmetry.space_group_name_H-M   'P 1'
#
loop_
_entity.id
_entity.type
_entity.pdbx_description
1 polymer ?
#
loop_
_entity_poly.entity_id
_entity_poly.type
_entity_poly.pdbx_seq_one_letter_code
_entity_poly.pdbx_strand_id
1 'polypeptide(L)' 'MVTIRMSRGGAKKRPFYHIVVTDSRNSRDGRCIERIGFY' A
#
# COMPACT_ATOMS: atom_id res chain seq x y z
N MET A 1 0.24 -5.26 -14.07
CA MET A 1 -0.99 -6.00 -13.71
C MET A 1 -1.51 -5.39 -12.43
N VAL A 2 -2.83 -5.20 -12.30
CA VAL A 2 -3.42 -4.67 -11.07
C VAL A 2 -3.35 -5.72 -9.98
N THR A 3 -2.79 -5.37 -8.83
CA THR A 3 -2.63 -6.23 -7.68
C THR A 3 -3.08 -5.52 -6.41
N ILE A 4 -3.53 -6.30 -5.45
CA ILE A 4 -3.80 -5.84 -4.10
C ILE A 4 -2.52 -6.08 -3.29
N ARG A 5 -2.00 -5.03 -2.65
CA ARG A 5 -0.80 -5.13 -1.81
C ARG A 5 -0.86 -4.21 -0.60
N MET A 6 0.04 -4.40 0.34
CA MET A 6 0.20 -3.53 1.50
C MET A 6 1.20 -2.41 1.21
N SER A 7 0.78 -1.16 1.36
CA SER A 7 1.67 0.00 1.45
C SER A 7 2.05 0.23 2.90
N ARG A 8 3.33 0.46 3.17
CA ARG A 8 3.86 0.64 4.52
C ARG A 8 3.79 2.11 4.91
N GLY A 9 3.07 2.39 5.99
CA GLY A 9 3.11 3.62 6.74
C GLY A 9 3.65 3.42 8.17
N GLY A 10 3.39 4.42 9.00
CA GLY A 10 3.82 4.45 10.40
C GLY A 10 5.25 4.96 10.57
N ALA A 11 5.86 4.61 11.70
CA ALA A 11 7.19 5.07 12.10
C ALA A 11 8.14 3.90 12.36
N LYS A 12 9.42 4.21 12.60
CA LYS A 12 10.40 3.22 13.01
C LYS A 12 9.89 2.49 14.28
N LYS A 13 9.88 1.16 14.24
CA LYS A 13 9.33 0.26 15.27
C LYS A 13 7.81 0.43 15.54
N ARG A 14 7.07 1.09 14.66
CA ARG A 14 5.60 1.21 14.71
C ARG A 14 5.02 1.08 13.31
N PRO A 15 4.99 -0.14 12.73
CA PRO A 15 4.49 -0.34 11.38
C PRO A 15 2.97 -0.19 11.34
N PHE A 16 2.49 0.40 10.26
CA PHE A 16 1.09 0.46 9.89
C PHE A 16 0.99 0.17 8.40
N TYR A 17 -0.05 -0.51 7.94
CA TYR A 17 -0.19 -0.93 6.56
C TYR A 17 -1.53 -0.45 6.00
N HIS A 18 -1.49 0.11 4.80
CA HIS A 18 -2.69 0.33 4.00
C HIS A 18 -2.84 -0.80 3.01
N ILE A 19 -4.04 -1.37 2.91
CA ILE A 19 -4.38 -2.31 1.86
C ILE A 19 -4.78 -1.49 0.63
N VAL A 20 -4.00 -1.59 -0.44
CA VAL A 20 -4.15 -0.76 -1.64
C VAL A 20 -4.26 -1.60 -2.90
N VAL A 21 -5.08 -1.13 -3.84
CA VAL A 21 -5.17 -1.66 -5.19
C VAL A 21 -4.29 -0.79 -6.10
N THR A 22 -3.32 -1.39 -6.78
CA THR A 22 -2.38 -0.65 -7.64
C THR A 22 -1.80 -1.53 -8.74
N ASP A 23 -1.29 -0.95 -9.82
CA ASP A 23 -0.47 -1.69 -10.78
C ASP A 23 0.86 -2.13 -10.13
N SER A 24 1.28 -3.36 -10.44
CA SER A 24 2.49 -3.99 -9.93
C SER A 24 3.77 -3.20 -10.22
N ARG A 25 3.80 -2.36 -11.26
CA ARG A 25 4.95 -1.52 -11.63
C ARG A 25 5.14 -0.30 -10.73
N ASN A 26 4.12 0.10 -9.98
CA ASN A 26 4.21 1.28 -9.13
C ASN A 26 5.09 1.01 -7.89
N SER A 27 5.77 2.03 -7.39
CA SER A 27 6.53 1.96 -6.12
C SER A 27 5.59 1.61 -4.95
N ARG A 28 6.09 0.85 -3.96
CA ARG A 28 5.27 0.28 -2.86
C ARG A 28 4.37 1.32 -2.18
N ASP A 29 4.94 2.48 -1.91
CA ASP A 29 4.29 3.58 -1.17
C ASP A 29 3.92 4.76 -2.09
N GLY A 30 3.87 4.52 -3.41
CA GLY A 30 3.52 5.50 -4.42
C GLY A 30 2.03 5.58 -4.73
N ARG A 31 1.72 5.98 -5.95
CA ARG A 31 0.34 6.17 -6.43
C ARG A 31 -0.42 4.83 -6.44
N CYS A 32 -1.52 4.77 -5.70
CA CYS A 32 -2.50 3.70 -5.78
C CYS A 32 -3.74 4.13 -6.57
N ILE A 33 -4.50 3.17 -7.07
CA ILE A 33 -5.82 3.40 -7.66
C ILE A 33 -6.81 3.69 -6.53
N GLU A 34 -6.83 2.82 -5.51
CA GLU A 34 -7.78 2.90 -4.39
C GLU A 34 -7.19 2.30 -3.11
N ARG A 35 -7.57 2.87 -1.95
CA ARG A 35 -7.31 2.34 -0.61
C ARG A 35 -8.57 1.64 -0.12
N ILE A 36 -8.49 0.32 0.05
CA ILE A 36 -9.65 -0.51 0.43
C ILE A 36 -9.67 -0.87 1.92
N GLY A 37 -8.58 -0.58 2.64
CA GLY A 37 -8.51 -0.84 4.08
C GLY A 37 -7.16 -0.51 4.70
N PHE A 38 -7.03 -0.88 5.96
CA PHE A 38 -5.82 -0.69 6.76
C PHE A 38 -5.63 -1.84 7.75
N TYR A 39 -4.37 -2.08 8.14
CA TYR A 39 -3.94 -3.10 9.08
C TYR A 39 -2.73 -2.61 9.88
#